data_AF-X0PIV3-F1
#
_entry.id   AF-X0PIV3-F1
#
_cell.length_a   1.000
_cell.length_b   1.000
_cell.length_c   1.000
_cell.angle_alpha   90.00
_cell.angle_beta   90.00
_cell.angle_gamma   90.00
#
_symmetry.space_group_name_H-M   'P 1'
#
loop_
_entity.id
_entity.type
_entity.pdbx_description
1 polymer ?
#
loop_
_entity_poly.entity_id
_entity_poly.type
_entity_poly.pdbx_seq_one_letter_code
_entity_poly.pdbx_strand_id
1 'polypeptide(L)'
;MADKKRTLRLNLLAMFIAIIVLQTSIPLIGYIPIGPLSITIIPATVVIATILMGTRDGAIIGGVWGFITFIRAYGWPTSPLAAIVFVNPIVSVVPRILIGVVAGITYHALMKLLKRQSISISVAAVLGSLTNTILVLGLIYLFYKAKAPQLYQINTKELMPYLLGVVGTNGVPEAIFSGIVTPLIVVPLKRVLKDRLD
;
A
#
# COMPACT_ATOMS: atom_id res chain seq x y z
N MET A 1 0.74 -25.39 21.80
CA MET A 1 -0.10 -24.23 21.42
C MET A 1 0.68 -23.16 20.63
N ALA A 2 1.92 -22.83 21.00
CA ALA A 2 2.76 -21.85 20.29
C ALA A 2 3.01 -22.20 18.81
N ASP A 3 3.29 -23.47 18.50
CA ASP A 3 3.54 -23.90 17.11
C ASP A 3 2.31 -23.74 16.22
N LYS A 4 1.11 -24.03 16.72
CA LYS A 4 -0.14 -23.88 15.96
C LYS A 4 -0.39 -22.41 15.57
N LYS A 5 -0.14 -21.47 16.49
CA LYS A 5 -0.25 -20.02 16.23
C LYS A 5 0.81 -19.54 15.24
N ARG A 6 2.04 -20.05 15.34
CA ARG A 6 3.13 -19.75 14.40
C ARG A 6 2.80 -20.24 12.99
N THR A 7 2.33 -21.47 12.84
CA THR A 7 1.93 -22.05 11.55
C THR A 7 0.76 -21.28 10.94
N LEU A 8 -0.25 -20.93 11.73
CA LEU A 8 -1.38 -20.11 11.25
C LEU A 8 -0.92 -18.72 10.76
N ARG A 9 -0.05 -18.05 11.52
CA ARG A 9 0.52 -16.75 11.12
C ARG A 9 1.30 -16.88 9.80
N LEU A 10 2.15 -17.89 9.67
CA LEU A 10 2.91 -18.13 8.43
C LEU A 10 2.00 -18.41 7.24
N ASN A 11 0.95 -19.20 7.43
CA ASN A 11 -0.03 -19.48 6.38
C ASN A 11 -0.77 -18.22 5.94
N LEU A 12 -1.26 -17.41 6.88
CA LEU A 12 -1.92 -16.13 6.55
C LEU A 12 -0.96 -15.17 5.84
N LEU A 13 0.29 -15.09 6.28
CA LEU A 13 1.32 -14.25 5.66
C LEU A 13 1.55 -14.70 4.20
N ALA A 14 1.72 -16.01 3.98
CA ALA A 14 1.88 -16.58 2.65
C ALA A 14 0.66 -16.32 1.76
N MET A 15 -0.56 -16.42 2.29
CA MET A 15 -1.80 -16.11 1.56
C MET A 15 -1.84 -14.64 1.15
N PHE A 16 -1.56 -13.71 2.06
CA PHE A 16 -1.54 -12.28 1.70
C PHE A 16 -0.45 -11.96 0.69
N ILE A 17 0.74 -12.56 0.82
CA ILE A 17 1.80 -12.42 -0.18
C ILE A 17 1.33 -12.93 -1.55
N ALA A 18 0.68 -14.09 -1.60
CA ALA A 18 0.13 -14.64 -2.84
C ALA A 18 -0.94 -13.70 -3.44
N ILE A 19 -1.83 -13.15 -2.62
CA ILE A 19 -2.83 -12.15 -3.06
C ILE A 19 -2.15 -10.92 -3.65
N ILE A 20 -1.12 -10.39 -2.98
CA ILE A 20 -0.33 -9.25 -3.50
C ILE A 20 0.28 -9.62 -4.85
N VAL A 21 0.92 -10.78 -4.98
CA VAL A 21 1.52 -11.23 -6.25
C VAL A 21 0.47 -11.30 -7.36
N LEU A 22 -0.72 -11.84 -7.08
CA LEU A 22 -1.82 -11.93 -8.03
C LEU A 22 -2.37 -10.56 -8.43
N GLN A 23 -2.73 -9.72 -7.46
CA GLN A 23 -3.23 -8.36 -7.69
C GLN A 23 -2.27 -7.55 -8.55
N THR A 24 -0.99 -7.70 -8.26
CA THR A 24 0.03 -6.87 -8.83
C THR A 24 0.45 -7.37 -10.23
N SER A 25 0.23 -8.66 -10.53
CA SER A 25 0.53 -9.29 -11.84
C SER A 25 -0.67 -9.39 -12.78
N ILE A 26 -1.90 -9.30 -12.27
CA ILE A 26 -3.13 -9.35 -13.07
C ILE A 26 -3.75 -7.95 -13.09
N PRO A 27 -3.69 -7.24 -14.23
CA PRO A 27 -4.21 -5.89 -14.41
C PRO A 27 -5.58 -5.60 -13.78
N LEU A 28 -6.56 -6.47 -14.00
CA LEU A 28 -7.94 -6.24 -13.59
C LEU A 28 -8.19 -6.40 -12.08
N ILE A 29 -7.26 -7.03 -11.35
CA ILE A 29 -7.43 -7.40 -9.95
C ILE A 29 -6.71 -6.40 -9.02
N GLY A 30 -5.61 -5.82 -9.49
CA GLY A 30 -4.84 -4.84 -8.72
C GLY A 30 -5.32 -3.41 -8.84
N TYR A 31 -6.00 -3.07 -9.92
CA TYR A 31 -6.45 -1.71 -10.19
C TYR A 31 -7.80 -1.68 -10.93
N ILE A 32 -8.58 -0.66 -10.61
CA ILE A 32 -9.84 -0.33 -11.27
C ILE A 32 -9.56 0.87 -12.18
N PRO A 33 -9.53 0.71 -13.52
CA PRO A 33 -9.36 1.83 -14.42
C PRO A 33 -10.65 2.68 -14.45
N ILE A 34 -10.54 3.97 -14.11
CA ILE A 34 -11.62 4.94 -14.19
C ILE A 34 -11.18 6.05 -15.15
N GLY A 35 -11.41 5.84 -16.44
CA GLY A 35 -10.97 6.76 -17.49
C GLY A 35 -9.44 6.93 -17.50
N PRO A 36 -8.90 8.16 -17.37
CA PRO A 36 -7.45 8.40 -17.37
C PRO A 36 -6.74 8.07 -16.04
N LEU A 37 -7.49 7.70 -15.00
CA LEU A 37 -6.98 7.40 -13.65
C LEU A 37 -7.16 5.92 -13.32
N SER A 38 -6.29 5.38 -12.46
CA SER A 38 -6.35 3.98 -12.02
C SER A 38 -6.37 3.93 -10.50
N ILE A 39 -7.47 3.45 -9.92
CA ILE A 39 -7.56 3.24 -8.47
C ILE A 39 -6.90 1.92 -8.12
N THR A 40 -5.83 1.95 -7.32
CA THR A 40 -5.16 0.73 -6.87
C THR A 40 -5.86 0.10 -5.66
N ILE A 41 -6.14 -1.21 -5.70
CA ILE A 41 -6.74 -1.98 -4.59
C ILE A 41 -5.68 -2.45 -3.58
N ILE A 42 -4.43 -2.55 -4.02
CA ILE A 42 -3.32 -3.14 -3.26
C ILE A 42 -3.07 -2.46 -1.90
N PRO A 43 -3.10 -1.11 -1.77
CA PRO A 43 -2.96 -0.45 -0.46
C PRO A 43 -3.98 -0.95 0.56
N ALA A 44 -5.23 -1.16 0.14
CA ALA A 44 -6.28 -1.70 1.02
C ALA A 44 -5.92 -3.10 1.50
N THR A 45 -5.40 -3.98 0.64
CA THR A 45 -4.97 -5.34 1.02
C THR A 45 -3.84 -5.34 2.05
N VAL A 46 -2.86 -4.44 1.91
CA VAL A 46 -1.78 -4.27 2.90
C VAL A 46 -2.37 -3.84 4.24
N VAL A 47 -3.30 -2.89 4.25
CA VAL A 47 -3.97 -2.43 5.48
C VAL A 47 -4.81 -3.55 6.12
N ILE A 48 -5.57 -4.31 5.33
CA ILE A 48 -6.35 -5.45 5.82
C ILE A 48 -5.44 -6.43 6.54
N ALA A 49 -4.32 -6.82 5.92
CA ALA A 49 -3.36 -7.73 6.52
C ALA A 49 -2.73 -7.14 7.79
N THR A 50 -2.41 -5.85 7.77
CA THR A 50 -1.87 -5.11 8.92
C THR A 50 -2.82 -5.16 10.12
N ILE A 51 -4.13 -4.95 9.91
CA ILE A 51 -5.10 -4.90 10.99
C ILE A 51 -5.39 -6.30 11.55
N LEU A 52 -5.33 -7.33 10.71
CA LEU A 52 -5.60 -8.72 11.11
C LEU A 52 -4.41 -9.39 11.78
N MET A 53 -3.20 -9.16 11.27
CA MET A 53 -1.97 -9.86 11.70
C MET A 53 -1.04 -8.98 12.54
N GLY A 54 -1.20 -7.66 12.47
CA GLY A 54 -0.41 -6.68 13.19
C GLY A 54 0.58 -5.92 12.30
N THR A 55 1.12 -4.84 12.86
CA THR A 55 2.00 -3.87 12.17
C THR A 55 3.23 -4.50 11.52
N ARG A 56 3.84 -5.50 12.18
CA ARG A 56 5.05 -6.18 11.67
C ARG A 56 4.76 -6.95 10.37
N ASP A 57 3.67 -7.72 10.35
CA ASP A 57 3.29 -8.51 9.17
C ASP A 57 2.79 -7.61 8.04
N GLY A 58 2.06 -6.54 8.39
CA GLY A 58 1.71 -5.47 7.46
C GLY A 58 2.92 -4.83 6.77
N ALA A 59 3.96 -4.52 7.54
CA ALA A 59 5.20 -3.96 7.01
C ALA A 59 5.95 -4.95 6.09
N ILE A 60 5.95 -6.25 6.42
CA ILE A 60 6.52 -7.30 5.56
C ILE A 60 5.76 -7.37 4.24
N ILE A 61 4.43 -7.43 4.28
CA ILE A 61 3.58 -7.52 3.08
C ILE A 61 3.73 -6.27 2.21
N GLY A 62 3.77 -5.08 2.83
CA GLY A 62 4.08 -3.83 2.13
C GLY A 62 5.47 -3.85 1.50
N GLY A 63 6.48 -4.36 2.20
CA GLY A 63 7.84 -4.53 1.68
C GLY A 63 7.89 -5.48 0.47
N VAL A 64 7.19 -6.60 0.53
CA VAL A 64 7.05 -7.54 -0.59
C VAL A 64 6.40 -6.85 -1.79
N TRP A 65 5.30 -6.11 -1.58
CA TRP A 65 4.69 -5.32 -2.65
C TRP A 65 5.68 -4.33 -3.27
N GLY A 66 6.41 -3.59 -2.45
CA GLY A 66 7.43 -2.63 -2.89
C GLY A 66 8.58 -3.27 -3.67
N PHE A 67 9.00 -4.47 -3.27
CA PHE A 67 10.03 -5.21 -3.97
C PHE A 67 9.53 -5.70 -5.34
N ILE A 68 8.29 -6.16 -5.41
CA ILE A 68 7.71 -6.57 -6.69
C ILE A 68 7.51 -5.36 -7.61
N THR A 69 7.10 -4.18 -7.09
CA THR A 69 6.99 -2.97 -7.92
C THR A 69 8.33 -2.48 -8.45
N PHE A 70 9.41 -2.64 -7.66
CA PHE A 70 10.78 -2.40 -8.14
C PHE A 70 11.15 -3.30 -9.32
N ILE A 71 10.96 -4.62 -9.20
CA ILE A 71 11.27 -5.56 -10.30
C ILE A 71 10.44 -5.22 -11.54
N ARG A 72 9.15 -4.91 -11.35
CA ARG A 72 8.26 -4.55 -12.45
C ARG A 72 8.64 -3.27 -13.17
N ALA A 73 9.28 -2.32 -12.48
CA ALA A 73 9.74 -1.08 -13.11
C ALA A 73 10.69 -1.35 -14.29
N TYR A 74 11.45 -2.45 -14.26
CA TYR A 74 12.38 -2.85 -15.33
C TYR A 74 11.75 -3.78 -16.36
N GLY A 75 10.93 -4.75 -15.93
CA GLY A 75 10.42 -5.80 -16.82
C GLY A 75 9.05 -5.51 -17.43
N TRP A 76 8.14 -4.90 -16.67
CA TRP A 76 6.75 -4.69 -17.09
C TRP A 76 6.13 -3.50 -16.33
N PRO A 77 6.48 -2.26 -16.71
CA PRO A 77 6.01 -1.09 -16.00
C PRO A 77 4.50 -0.92 -16.18
N THR A 78 3.79 -0.72 -15.07
CA THR A 78 2.33 -0.50 -15.06
C THR A 78 1.94 0.85 -15.62
N SER A 79 2.86 1.82 -15.61
CA SER A 79 2.68 3.12 -16.24
C SER A 79 4.04 3.68 -16.69
N PRO A 80 4.07 4.62 -17.64
CA PRO A 80 5.31 5.31 -18.02
C PRO A 80 6.02 5.94 -16.81
N LEU A 81 5.24 6.41 -15.83
CA LEU A 81 5.77 6.97 -14.58
C LEU A 81 6.42 5.92 -13.68
N ALA A 82 5.89 4.70 -13.65
CA ALA A 82 6.44 3.60 -12.87
C ALA A 82 7.86 3.23 -13.35
N ALA A 83 8.11 3.28 -14.66
CA ALA A 83 9.41 2.99 -15.27
C ALA A 83 10.49 4.04 -14.94
N ILE A 84 10.11 5.21 -14.43
CA ILE A 84 11.05 6.29 -14.09
C ILE A 84 11.23 6.38 -12.57
N VAL A 85 10.12 6.30 -11.84
CA VAL A 85 10.09 6.56 -10.39
C VAL A 85 10.43 5.32 -9.57
N PHE A 86 9.90 4.16 -9.94
CA PHE A 86 10.01 2.94 -9.13
C PHE A 86 11.27 2.11 -9.41
N VAL A 87 12.12 2.58 -10.32
CA VAL A 87 13.49 2.10 -10.55
C VAL A 87 14.38 2.35 -9.34
N ASN A 88 14.06 3.34 -8.50
CA ASN A 88 14.76 3.56 -7.24
C ASN A 88 14.13 2.70 -6.12
N PRO A 89 14.87 1.76 -5.52
CA PRO A 89 14.35 0.85 -4.49
C PRO A 89 13.85 1.60 -3.24
N ILE A 90 14.42 2.78 -2.94
CA ILE A 90 13.96 3.61 -1.82
C ILE A 90 12.55 4.12 -2.11
N VAL A 91 12.31 4.60 -3.33
CA VAL A 91 11.01 5.16 -3.72
C VAL A 91 9.96 4.07 -3.91
N SER A 92 10.34 2.88 -4.36
CA SER A 92 9.42 1.75 -4.55
C SER A 92 9.12 0.95 -3.29
N VAL A 93 10.08 0.79 -2.36
CA VAL A 93 9.93 -0.08 -1.18
C VAL A 93 9.53 0.70 0.07
N VAL A 94 10.21 1.80 0.38
CA VAL A 94 10.03 2.50 1.67
C VAL A 94 8.60 3.01 1.87
N PRO A 95 7.96 3.69 0.90
CA PRO A 95 6.58 4.12 1.06
C PRO A 95 5.63 2.95 1.33
N ARG A 96 5.89 1.75 0.80
CA ARG A 96 4.98 0.60 0.89
C ARG A 96 5.09 -0.11 2.23
N ILE A 97 6.30 -0.22 2.78
CA ILE A 97 6.51 -0.66 4.16
C ILE A 97 5.77 0.27 5.12
N LEU A 98 5.88 1.58 4.90
CA LEU A 98 5.30 2.59 5.79
C LEU A 98 3.76 2.61 5.77
N ILE A 99 3.09 2.10 4.74
CA ILE A 99 1.63 1.89 4.75
C ILE A 99 1.25 0.98 5.92
N GLY A 100 1.89 -0.18 6.04
CA GLY A 100 1.60 -1.13 7.11
C GLY A 100 1.97 -0.59 8.48
N VAL A 101 3.07 0.17 8.57
CA VAL A 101 3.48 0.81 9.83
C VAL A 101 2.44 1.85 10.29
N VAL A 102 2.10 2.80 9.42
CA VAL A 102 1.17 3.88 9.75
C VAL A 102 -0.22 3.32 10.03
N ALA A 103 -0.75 2.47 9.17
CA ALA A 103 -2.07 1.87 9.38
C ALA A 103 -2.15 1.09 10.68
N GLY A 104 -1.11 0.33 11.02
CA GLY A 104 -1.03 -0.43 12.27
C GLY A 104 -1.02 0.48 13.49
N ILE A 105 -0.16 1.51 13.52
CA ILE A 105 -0.07 2.45 14.63
C ILE A 105 -1.39 3.22 14.80
N THR A 106 -1.93 3.76 13.71
CA THR A 106 -3.20 4.49 13.72
C THR A 106 -4.33 3.62 14.24
N TYR A 107 -4.47 2.40 13.75
CA TYR A 107 -5.53 1.49 14.18
C TYR A 107 -5.45 1.19 15.69
N HIS A 108 -4.25 0.91 16.21
CA HIS A 108 -4.07 0.62 17.65
C HIS A 108 -4.33 1.86 18.52
N ALA A 109 -3.89 3.05 18.08
CA ALA A 109 -4.14 4.29 18.79
C ALA A 109 -5.64 4.62 18.84
N LEU A 110 -6.33 4.55 17.70
CA LEU A 110 -7.76 4.85 17.63
C LEU A 110 -8.63 3.83 18.35
N MET A 111 -8.26 2.54 18.35
CA MET A 111 -8.98 1.55 19.14
C MET A 111 -8.90 1.81 20.64
N LYS A 112 -7.78 2.37 21.13
CA LYS A 112 -7.64 2.77 22.54
C LYS A 112 -8.49 4.02 22.85
N LEU A 113 -8.53 4.99 21.94
CA LEU A 113 -9.20 6.28 22.15
C LEU A 113 -10.72 6.22 21.93
N LEU A 114 -11.14 5.70 20.76
CA LEU A 114 -12.54 5.75 20.31
C LEU A 114 -13.32 4.49 20.68
N LYS A 115 -12.64 3.35 20.88
CA LYS A 115 -13.25 2.01 21.06
C LYS A 115 -14.25 1.60 19.97
N ARG A 116 -14.25 2.29 18.82
CA ARG A 116 -15.12 2.02 17.67
C ARG A 116 -14.32 1.35 16.56
N GLN A 117 -14.59 0.07 16.34
CA GLN A 117 -13.82 -0.77 15.41
C GLN A 117 -13.88 -0.25 13.97
N SER A 118 -15.08 -0.04 13.41
CA SER A 118 -15.22 0.36 12.01
C SER A 118 -14.54 1.70 11.70
N ILE A 119 -14.73 2.70 12.56
CA ILE A 119 -14.12 4.03 12.39
C ILE A 119 -12.59 3.93 12.51
N SER A 120 -12.07 3.19 13.49
CA SER A 120 -10.62 3.00 13.65
C SER A 120 -9.98 2.33 12.43
N ILE A 121 -10.68 1.37 11.82
CA ILE A 121 -10.24 0.70 10.59
C ILE A 121 -10.27 1.65 9.40
N SER A 122 -11.37 2.39 9.20
CA SER A 122 -11.51 3.35 8.09
C SER A 122 -10.41 4.40 8.12
N VAL A 123 -10.17 5.03 9.28
CA VAL A 123 -9.15 6.07 9.41
C VAL A 123 -7.75 5.50 9.20
N ALA A 124 -7.45 4.29 9.72
CA ALA A 124 -6.19 3.61 9.46
C ALA A 124 -5.98 3.31 7.96
N ALA A 125 -7.04 2.93 7.24
CA ALA A 125 -6.97 2.66 5.81
C ALA A 125 -6.74 3.94 4.99
N VAL A 126 -7.45 5.01 5.31
CA VAL A 126 -7.25 6.32 4.68
C VAL A 126 -5.82 6.81 4.90
N LEU A 127 -5.34 6.82 6.15
CA LEU A 127 -3.99 7.28 6.46
C LEU A 127 -2.91 6.38 5.86
N GLY A 128 -3.11 5.06 5.84
CA GLY A 128 -2.22 4.13 5.16
C GLY A 128 -2.08 4.45 3.67
N SER A 129 -3.20 4.65 2.97
CA SER A 129 -3.21 4.99 1.54
C SER A 129 -2.57 6.35 1.25
N LEU A 130 -2.91 7.37 2.05
CA LEU A 130 -2.35 8.72 1.91
C LEU A 130 -0.83 8.74 2.18
N THR A 131 -0.36 7.94 3.15
CA THR A 131 1.08 7.79 3.43
C THR A 131 1.85 7.38 2.18
N ASN A 132 1.30 6.48 1.37
CA ASN A 132 1.94 6.09 0.12
C ASN A 132 2.08 7.28 -0.83
N THR A 133 0.97 7.98 -1.08
CA THR A 133 0.90 9.10 -2.02
C THR A 133 1.87 10.21 -1.60
N ILE A 134 1.81 10.62 -0.34
CA ILE A 134 2.65 11.69 0.23
C ILE A 134 4.13 11.30 0.16
N LEU A 135 4.49 10.07 0.53
CA LEU A 135 5.89 9.65 0.52
C LEU A 135 6.43 9.46 -0.89
N VAL A 136 5.65 8.91 -1.82
CA VAL A 136 6.07 8.79 -3.22
C VAL A 136 6.33 10.18 -3.79
N LEU A 137 5.39 11.13 -3.63
CA LEU A 137 5.56 12.51 -4.08
C LEU A 137 6.72 13.23 -3.40
N GLY A 138 6.85 13.07 -2.07
CA GLY A 138 7.92 13.69 -1.29
C GLY A 138 9.30 13.17 -1.66
N LEU A 139 9.44 11.86 -1.87
CA LEU A 139 10.71 11.26 -2.32
C LEU A 139 11.05 11.67 -3.74
N ILE A 140 10.08 11.68 -4.66
CA ILE A 140 10.28 12.21 -6.03
C ILE A 140 10.80 13.64 -5.98
N TYR A 141 10.15 14.51 -5.19
CA TYR A 141 10.57 15.91 -5.04
C TYR A 141 11.99 16.03 -4.48
N LEU A 142 12.34 15.22 -3.48
CA LEU A 142 13.67 15.23 -2.87
C LEU A 142 14.76 14.73 -3.84
N PHE A 143 14.53 13.63 -4.53
CA PHE A 143 15.46 13.09 -5.54
C PHE A 143 15.60 14.02 -6.76
N TYR A 144 14.53 14.74 -7.13
CA TYR A 144 14.56 15.77 -8.15
C TYR A 144 15.42 16.96 -7.74
N LYS A 145 15.21 17.50 -6.53
CA LYS A 145 16.03 18.61 -6.00
C LYS A 145 17.50 18.22 -5.85
N ALA A 146 17.77 16.96 -5.53
CA ALA A 146 19.11 16.41 -5.42
C ALA A 146 19.81 16.15 -6.77
N LYS A 147 19.18 16.47 -7.92
CA LYS A 147 19.76 16.28 -9.27
C LYS A 147 20.27 14.85 -9.49
N ALA A 148 19.44 13.84 -9.21
CA ALA A 148 19.81 12.45 -9.48
C ALA A 148 20.11 12.23 -10.99
N PRO A 149 21.27 11.67 -11.38
CA PRO A 149 21.72 11.56 -12.77
C PRO A 149 20.75 10.85 -13.74
N GLN A 150 19.88 9.97 -13.22
CA GLN A 150 18.98 9.14 -14.02
C GLN A 150 17.73 9.90 -14.52
N LEU A 151 17.38 11.05 -13.93
CA LEU A 151 16.23 11.88 -14.32
C LEU A 151 16.57 12.94 -15.39
N TYR A 152 17.83 13.01 -15.82
CA TYR A 152 18.34 14.07 -16.72
C TYR A 152 17.89 13.97 -18.18
N GLN A 153 17.31 12.84 -18.61
CA GLN A 153 16.97 12.61 -20.02
C GLN A 153 15.53 12.96 -20.41
N ILE A 154 14.68 13.36 -19.45
CA ILE A 154 13.26 13.65 -19.71
C ILE A 154 12.99 15.12 -19.45
N ASN A 155 12.25 15.77 -20.35
CA ASN A 155 11.96 17.21 -20.32
C ASN A 155 11.42 17.65 -18.94
N THR A 156 12.29 18.20 -18.11
CA THR A 156 12.16 18.23 -16.63
C THR A 156 11.14 19.24 -16.11
N LYS A 157 10.73 20.22 -16.93
CA LYS A 157 9.75 21.25 -16.54
C LYS A 157 8.30 20.76 -16.53
N GLU A 158 7.96 19.75 -17.31
CA GLU A 158 6.59 19.22 -17.43
C GLU A 158 6.37 17.94 -16.60
N LEU A 159 7.45 17.23 -16.27
CA LEU A 159 7.37 15.96 -15.55
C LEU A 159 6.85 16.13 -14.12
N MET A 160 7.26 17.18 -13.40
CA MET A 160 6.87 17.38 -11.99
C MET A 160 5.38 17.75 -11.81
N PRO A 161 4.81 18.72 -12.58
CA PRO A 161 3.38 18.98 -12.55
C PRO A 161 2.55 17.76 -12.99
N TYR A 162 3.03 17.01 -14.00
CA TYR A 162 2.37 15.79 -14.45
C TYR A 162 2.40 14.69 -13.39
N LEU A 163 3.54 14.48 -12.71
CA LEU A 163 3.69 13.52 -11.61
C LEU A 163 2.80 13.87 -10.41
N LEU A 164 2.79 15.14 -10.02
CA LEU A 164 1.90 15.66 -8.97
C LEU A 164 0.43 15.47 -9.34
N GLY A 165 0.09 15.73 -10.60
CA GLY A 165 -1.23 15.49 -11.16
C GLY A 165 -1.63 14.03 -11.05
N VAL A 166 -0.87 13.11 -11.66
CA VAL A 166 -1.26 11.69 -11.75
C VAL A 166 -1.21 11.00 -10.39
N VAL A 167 -0.13 11.14 -9.62
CA VAL A 167 -0.01 10.46 -8.33
C VAL A 167 -0.93 11.10 -7.29
N GLY A 168 -1.06 12.43 -7.29
CA GLY A 168 -1.95 13.14 -6.37
C GLY A 168 -3.43 12.86 -6.64
N THR A 169 -3.85 12.83 -7.91
CA THR A 169 -5.24 12.54 -8.27
C THR A 169 -5.62 11.07 -8.13
N ASN A 170 -4.67 10.13 -8.23
CA ASN A 170 -4.92 8.71 -7.91
C ASN A 170 -4.98 8.46 -6.39
N GLY A 171 -4.18 9.18 -5.60
CA GLY A 171 -4.10 8.95 -4.15
C GLY A 171 -5.39 9.23 -3.37
N VAL A 172 -6.19 10.20 -3.82
CA VAL A 172 -7.46 10.56 -3.14
C VAL A 172 -8.54 9.48 -3.35
N PRO A 173 -8.87 9.05 -4.58
CA PRO A 173 -9.76 7.93 -4.82
C PRO A 173 -9.31 6.64 -4.13
N GLU A 174 -8.00 6.34 -4.10
CA GLU A 174 -7.46 5.18 -3.39
C GLU A 174 -7.71 5.25 -1.89
N ALA A 175 -7.52 6.42 -1.28
CA ALA A 175 -7.77 6.61 0.15
C ALA A 175 -9.26 6.47 0.50
N ILE A 176 -10.15 7.02 -0.32
CA ILE A 176 -11.59 6.88 -0.15
C ILE A 176 -12.00 5.41 -0.29
N PHE A 177 -11.56 4.75 -1.36
CA PHE A 177 -11.83 3.34 -1.60
C PHE A 177 -11.35 2.48 -0.43
N SER A 178 -10.10 2.66 -0.01
CA SER A 178 -9.51 1.94 1.13
C SER A 178 -10.29 2.20 2.42
N GLY A 179 -10.71 3.44 2.68
CA GLY A 179 -11.49 3.82 3.87
C GLY A 179 -12.87 3.16 3.96
N ILE A 180 -13.49 2.87 2.81
CA ILE A 180 -14.81 2.24 2.73
C ILE A 180 -14.70 0.72 2.70
N VAL A 181 -13.81 0.16 1.87
CA VAL A 181 -13.74 -1.29 1.63
C VAL A 181 -13.08 -2.02 2.79
N THR A 182 -12.02 -1.45 3.38
CA THR A 182 -11.29 -2.09 4.49
C THR A 182 -12.19 -2.43 5.69
N PRO A 183 -13.01 -1.53 6.26
CA PRO A 183 -13.88 -1.89 7.39
C PRO A 183 -14.94 -2.93 7.00
N LEU A 184 -15.46 -2.89 5.77
CA LEU A 184 -16.46 -3.85 5.28
C LEU A 184 -15.90 -5.28 5.24
N ILE A 185 -14.60 -5.43 4.94
CA ILE A 185 -13.94 -6.74 4.91
C ILE A 185 -13.44 -7.14 6.31
N VAL A 186 -12.74 -6.24 7.00
CA VAL A 186 -12.02 -6.57 8.24
C VAL A 186 -12.98 -6.84 9.40
N VAL A 187 -14.10 -6.10 9.52
CA VAL A 187 -15.04 -6.30 10.63
C VAL A 187 -15.61 -7.71 10.67
N PRO A 188 -16.22 -8.26 9.59
CA PRO A 188 -16.74 -9.63 9.61
C PRO A 188 -15.60 -10.65 9.69
N LEU A 189 -14.50 -10.42 8.96
CA LEU A 189 -13.37 -11.36 8.94
C LEU A 189 -12.71 -11.51 10.31
N LYS A 190 -12.58 -10.42 11.07
CA LYS A 190 -12.04 -10.46 12.43
C LYS A 190 -12.95 -11.22 13.40
N ARG A 191 -14.28 -11.18 13.23
CA ARG A 191 -15.20 -11.99 14.06
C ARG A 191 -14.99 -13.48 13.81
N VAL A 192 -14.83 -13.90 12.56
CA VAL A 192 -14.60 -15.30 12.18
C VAL A 192 -13.21 -15.79 12.61
N LEU A 193 -12.18 -14.95 12.48
CA LEU A 193 -10.81 -15.30 12.82
C LEU A 193 -10.51 -15.26 14.32
N LYS A 194 -11.31 -14.56 15.13
CA LYS A 194 -11.13 -14.47 16.59
C LYS A 194 -11.05 -15.85 17.23
N ASP A 195 -11.96 -16.75 16.83
CA ASP A 195 -12.05 -18.12 17.35
C ASP A 195 -10.88 -19.04 16.92
N ARG A 196 -9.99 -18.56 16.04
CA ARG A 196 -8.85 -19.31 15.49
C ARG A 196 -7.49 -18.73 15.90
N LEU A 197 -7.42 -17.44 16.23
CA LEU A 197 -6.19 -16.73 16.59
C LEU A 197 -5.97 -16.65 18.12
N ASP A 198 -7.04 -16.68 18.90
CA ASP A 198 -7.02 -16.77 20.38
C ASP A 198 -6.78 -18.21 20.85
#